data_AF-A0A699ZDW8-F1
#
_entry.id   AF-A0A699ZDW8-F1
#
_cell.length_a   1.000
_cell.length_b   1.000
_cell.length_c   1.000
_cell.angle_alpha   90.00
_cell.angle_beta   90.00
_cell.angle_gamma   90.00
#
_symmetry.space_group_name_H-M   'P 1'
#
loop_
_entity.id
_entity.type
_entity.pdbx_description
1 polymer ?
#
loop_
_entity_poly.entity_id
_entity_poly.type
_entity_poly.pdbx_seq_one_letter_code
_entity_poly.pdbx_strand_id
1 'polypeptide(L)' 'MMDSVPLVAITGQVPRRFIGTDAFQETPIVEVTRAITKHNYLVMDINDLPRVIKEAFYLARSGRPGAS' A
#
# COMPACT_ATOMS: atom_id res chain seq x y z
N MET A 1 -12.70 13.37 -12.62
CA MET A 1 -11.95 14.03 -11.53
C MET A 1 -11.86 13.01 -10.42
N MET A 2 -10.67 12.70 -9.91
CA MET A 2 -10.55 11.85 -8.72
C MET A 2 -10.94 12.66 -7.48
N ASP A 3 -11.88 12.12 -6.70
CA ASP A 3 -12.28 12.70 -5.42
C ASP A 3 -11.14 12.44 -4.42
N SER A 4 -10.52 13.50 -3.93
CA SER A 4 -9.39 13.48 -3.00
C SER A 4 -9.80 13.00 -1.60
N VAL A 5 -10.24 11.75 -1.50
CA VAL A 5 -10.83 11.12 -0.30
C VAL A 5 -9.75 10.41 0.50
N PRO A 6 -9.52 10.77 1.79
CA PRO A 6 -8.54 10.10 2.64
C PRO A 6 -8.91 8.63 2.85
N LEU A 7 -8.11 7.71 2.29
CA LEU A 7 -8.35 6.27 2.34
C LEU A 7 -7.04 5.53 2.62
N VAL A 8 -7.12 4.54 3.52
CA VAL A 8 -6.04 3.57 3.78
C VAL A 8 -6.60 2.19 3.43
N ALA A 9 -6.08 1.58 2.37
CA ALA A 9 -6.41 0.21 1.99
C ALA A 9 -5.33 -0.75 2.50
N ILE A 10 -5.77 -1.88 3.06
CA ILE A 10 -4.89 -2.96 3.52
C ILE A 10 -5.19 -4.19 2.68
N THR A 11 -4.17 -4.73 2.02
CA THR A 11 -4.28 -5.93 1.18
C THR A 11 -3.40 -7.04 1.73
N GLY A 12 -3.89 -8.28 1.68
CA GLY A 12 -3.03 -9.45 1.85
C GLY A 12 -2.04 -9.58 0.70
N GLN A 13 -0.95 -10.30 0.93
CA GLN A 13 0.00 -10.72 -0.09
C GLN A 13 0.46 -12.14 0.23
N VAL A 14 0.97 -12.86 -0.77
CA VAL A 14 1.64 -14.15 -0.58
C VAL A 14 2.81 -14.04 0.41
N PRO A 15 3.23 -15.13 1.08
CA PRO A 15 4.42 -15.12 1.93
C PRO A 15 5.64 -14.57 1.20
N ARG A 16 6.45 -13.75 1.87
CA ARG A 16 7.61 -13.02 1.28
C ARG A 16 8.49 -13.86 0.34
N ARG A 17 8.74 -15.12 0.68
CA ARG A 17 9.57 -16.05 -0.10
C ARG A 17 9.00 -16.41 -1.48
N PHE A 18 7.72 -16.12 -1.73
CA PHE A 18 7.01 -16.41 -2.96
C PHE A 18 6.74 -15.15 -3.80
N ILE A 19 7.15 -13.97 -3.35
CA ILE A 19 6.98 -12.74 -4.13
C ILE A 19 7.90 -12.79 -5.37
N GLY A 20 7.34 -12.52 -6.55
CA GLY A 20 7.96 -12.58 -7.86
C GLY A 20 8.05 -13.98 -8.45
N THR A 21 7.26 -14.95 -7.96
CA THR A 21 7.36 -16.36 -8.39
C THR A 21 6.14 -16.89 -9.12
N ASP A 22 5.21 -16.00 -9.50
CA ASP A 22 3.90 -16.34 -10.05
C ASP A 22 3.12 -17.28 -9.11
N ALA A 23 3.23 -17.01 -7.80
CA ALA A 23 2.58 -17.82 -6.79
C ALA A 23 1.05 -17.72 -6.89
N PHE A 24 0.35 -18.72 -6.34
CA PHE A 24 -1.11 -18.72 -6.36
C PHE A 24 -1.69 -17.46 -5.70
N GLN A 25 -2.54 -16.75 -6.44
CA GLN A 25 -3.14 -15.47 -6.05
C GLN A 25 -2.14 -14.33 -5.81
N GLU A 26 -0.92 -14.47 -6.35
CA GLU A 26 0.03 -13.38 -6.36
C GLU A 26 -0.42 -12.30 -7.37
N THR A 27 -0.31 -11.04 -6.95
CA THR A 27 -0.43 -9.89 -7.85
C THR A 27 0.56 -8.82 -7.37
N PRO A 28 1.32 -8.18 -8.28
CA PRO A 28 2.24 -7.10 -7.93
C PRO A 28 1.49 -5.80 -7.63
N ILE A 29 0.62 -5.81 -6.61
CA ILE A 29 -0.35 -4.74 -6.34
C ILE A 29 0.30 -3.39 -6.07
N VAL A 30 1.51 -3.37 -5.51
CA VAL A 30 2.29 -2.14 -5.27
C VAL A 30 2.70 -1.50 -6.60
N GLU A 31 3.02 -2.29 -7.62
CA GLU A 31 3.36 -1.78 -8.95
C GLU A 31 2.10 -1.32 -9.68
N VAL A 32 1.05 -2.15 -9.68
CA VAL A 32 -0.25 -1.85 -10.30
C VAL A 32 -0.86 -0.55 -9.75
N THR A 33 -0.78 -0.33 -8.43
CA THR A 33 -1.41 0.82 -7.78
C THR A 33 -0.51 2.05 -7.65
N ARG A 34 0.75 1.99 -8.09
CA ARG A 34 1.74 3.07 -7.90
C ARG A 34 1.28 4.40 -8.53
N ALA A 35 0.58 4.35 -9.66
CA ALA A 35 0.11 5.53 -10.38
C ALA A 35 -1.25 6.08 -9.90
N ILE A 36 -1.99 5.31 -9.08
CA ILE A 36 -3.37 5.62 -8.65
C ILE A 36 -3.52 5.70 -7.13
N THR A 37 -2.39 5.69 -6.40
CA THR A 37 -2.35 5.90 -4.96
C THR A 37 -1.40 7.03 -4.67
N LYS A 38 -1.70 7.82 -3.63
CA LYS A 38 -0.79 8.88 -3.19
C LYS A 38 0.52 8.31 -2.67
N HIS A 39 0.44 7.19 -1.96
CA HIS A 39 1.58 6.36 -1.59
C HIS A 39 1.08 4.95 -1.29
N ASN A 40 1.95 3.95 -1.43
CA ASN A 40 1.70 2.56 -1.09
C ASN A 40 2.98 1.91 -0.52
N TYR A 41 2.81 0.79 0.19
CA TYR A 41 3.91 0.12 0.89
C TYR A 41 3.88 -1.38 0.65
N LEU A 42 5.06 -2.01 0.61
CA LEU A 42 5.24 -3.44 0.78
C LEU A 42 5.96 -3.68 2.12
N VAL A 43 5.27 -4.25 3.10
CA VAL A 43 5.86 -4.51 4.42
C VAL A 43 6.70 -5.78 4.36
N MET A 44 8.02 -5.63 4.51
CA MET A 44 8.98 -6.73 4.42
C MET A 44 9.48 -7.23 5.77
N ASP A 45 9.27 -6.49 6.85
CA ASP A 45 9.58 -6.88 8.23
C ASP A 45 8.40 -6.54 9.14
N ILE A 46 8.11 -7.41 10.11
CA ILE A 46 7.04 -7.18 11.09
C ILE A 46 7.32 -5.96 11.97
N ASN A 47 8.60 -5.64 12.21
CA ASN A 47 9.01 -4.49 13.00
C ASN A 47 8.70 -3.15 12.31
N ASP A 48 8.52 -3.14 10.98
CA ASP A 48 8.13 -1.95 10.23
C ASP A 48 6.63 -1.65 10.32
N LEU A 49 5.81 -2.65 10.67
CA LEU A 49 4.35 -2.52 10.61
C LEU A 49 3.82 -1.33 11.43
N PRO A 50 4.26 -1.09 12.69
CA PRO A 50 3.76 0.06 13.45
C PRO A 50 4.11 1.40 12.80
N ARG A 51 5.32 1.53 12.23
CA ARG A 51 5.76 2.73 11.52
C ARG A 51 4.94 2.95 10.25
N VAL A 52 4.80 1.91 9.42
CA VAL A 52 4.09 1.97 8.13
C VAL A 52 2.62 2.35 8.34
N ILE A 53 1.95 1.77 9.34
CA ILE A 53 0.55 2.12 9.63
C ILE A 53 0.44 3.59 10.06
N LYS A 54 1.30 4.06 10.97
CA LYS A 54 1.32 5.47 11.40
C LYS A 54 1.52 6.41 10.22
N GLU A 55 2.45 6.08 9.34
CA GLU A 55 2.80 6.87 8.16
C GLU A 55 1.66 6.89 7.13
N ALA A 56 1.03 5.74 6.85
CA ALA A 56 -0.10 5.63 5.94
C ALA A 56 -1.27 6.53 6.36
N PHE A 57 -1.65 6.52 7.64
CA PHE A 57 -2.71 7.41 8.16
C PHE A 57 -2.31 8.88 8.20
N TYR A 58 -1.03 9.19 8.37
CA TYR A 58 -0.52 10.55 8.29
C TYR A 58 -0.60 11.06 6.85
N LEU A 59 -0.10 10.31 5.88
CA LEU A 59 -0.08 10.68 4.46
C LEU A 59 -1.48 10.74 3.85
N ALA A 60 -2.38 9.84 4.21
CA ALA A 60 -3.75 9.86 3.71
C ALA A 60 -4.49 11.16 4.08
N ARG A 61 -4.18 11.76 5.23
CA ARG A 61 -4.86 12.95 5.78
C ARG A 61 -4.12 14.27 5.61
N SER A 62 -2.78 14.25 5.50
CA SER A 62 -1.95 15.46 5.40
C SER A 62 -1.85 15.98 3.97
N GLY A 63 -1.72 17.31 3.80
CA GLY A 63 -1.66 17.94 2.48
C GLY A 63 -2.98 17.76 1.70
N ARG A 64 -2.90 17.46 0.39
CA ARG A 64 -4.08 17.06 -0.39
C ARG A 64 -4.48 15.63 0.01
N PRO A 65 -5.69 15.40 0.57
CA PRO A 65 -6.06 14.07 1.08
C PRO A 65 -6.25 13.03 -0.04
N GLY A 66 -6.06 11.76 0.29
CA GLY A 66 -6.57 10.64 -0.50
C GLY A 66 -5.68 10.03 -1.58
N ALA A 67 -6.24 9.01 -2.24
CA ALA A 67 -5.69 8.38 -3.44
C ALA A 67 -5.80 9.37 -4.63
N SER A 68 -4.77 9.39 -5.49
CA SER A 68 -4.65 10.37 -6.57
C SER A 68 -5.69 10.17 -7.65
#